data_AF-A0A673GMN8-F1
#
_entry.id   AF-A0A673GMN8-F1
#
_cell.length_a   1.000
_cell.length_b   1.000
_cell.length_c   1.000
_cell.angle_alpha   90.00
_cell.angle_beta   90.00
_cell.angle_gamma   90.00
#
_symmetry.space_group_name_H-M   'P 1'
#
loop_
_entity.id
_entity.type
_entity.pdbx_description
1 polymer ?
#
loop_
_entity_poly.entity_id
_entity_poly.type
_entity_poly.pdbx_seq_one_letter_code
_entity_poly.pdbx_strand_id
1 'polypeptide(L)'
;MHLGQQNPVVDGLSLKELGDSVLVEIEPRRKGLPFLKHVEYRIVSKCFQIPIQRTYSDFEVFHGLLLQKFIYRMVPPLPPKRILKGGEI
;
A
#
# COMPACT_ATOMS: atom_id res chain seq x y z
N MET A 1 22.32 -22.83 19.95
CA MET A 1 22.61 -21.88 18.86
C MET A 1 21.74 -20.65 19.08
N HIS A 2 22.34 -19.55 19.50
CA HIS A 2 21.63 -18.31 19.81
C HIS A 2 21.33 -17.62 18.48
N LEU A 3 20.06 -17.55 18.09
CA LEU A 3 19.63 -16.82 16.91
C LEU A 3 19.76 -15.32 17.27
N GLY A 4 20.94 -14.76 17.01
CA GLY A 4 21.24 -13.36 17.30
C GLY A 4 20.16 -12.49 16.68
N GLN A 5 19.52 -11.67 17.51
CA GLN A 5 18.59 -10.65 17.06
C GLN A 5 19.35 -9.75 16.09
N GLN A 6 19.13 -9.96 14.79
CA GLN A 6 19.69 -9.12 13.75
C GLN A 6 19.05 -7.75 13.90
N ASN A 7 19.82 -6.81 14.44
CA ASN A 7 19.43 -5.42 14.53
C ASN A 7 19.79 -4.76 13.20
N PRO A 8 18.82 -4.38 12.37
CA PRO A 8 19.08 -3.87 11.02
C PRO A 8 19.91 -2.56 10.99
N VAL A 9 20.10 -1.92 12.14
CA VAL A 9 20.97 -0.75 12.31
C VAL A 9 22.46 -1.12 12.30
N VAL A 10 22.81 -2.36 12.67
CA VAL A 10 24.20 -2.83 12.84
C VAL A 10 24.83 -3.29 11.52
N ASP A 11 24.01 -3.74 10.55
CA ASP A 11 24.51 -4.37 9.32
C ASP A 11 24.77 -3.39 8.16
N GLY A 12 24.57 -2.08 8.36
CA GLY A 12 24.87 -1.07 7.34
C GLY A 12 24.11 -1.23 6.02
N LEU A 13 23.07 -2.09 6.01
CA LEU A 13 22.26 -2.37 4.84
C LEU A 13 21.59 -1.08 4.36
N SER A 14 21.76 -0.75 3.09
CA SER A 14 21.08 0.41 2.53
C SER A 14 19.56 0.19 2.57
N LEU A 15 18.76 1.26 2.56
CA LEU A 15 17.29 1.15 2.49
C LEU A 15 16.82 0.25 1.32
N LYS A 16 17.62 0.11 0.25
CA LYS A 16 17.34 -0.79 -0.88
C LYS A 16 17.53 -2.26 -0.55
N GLU A 17 18.36 -2.59 0.43
CA GLU A 17 18.69 -3.95 0.87
C GLU A 17 17.78 -4.40 2.02
N LEU A 18 17.23 -3.43 2.77
CA LEU A 18 16.36 -3.70 3.92
C LEU A 18 14.85 -3.60 3.60
N GLY A 19 14.47 -2.87 2.54
CA GLY A 19 13.08 -2.56 2.22
C GLY A 19 12.58 -3.21 0.94
N ASP A 20 11.52 -4.02 1.05
CA ASP A 20 10.72 -4.42 -0.11
C ASP A 20 10.07 -3.19 -0.76
N SER A 21 9.99 -3.19 -2.09
CA SER A 21 9.31 -2.15 -2.86
C SER A 21 7.93 -2.64 -3.25
N VAL A 22 6.90 -1.86 -2.95
CA VAL A 22 5.51 -2.21 -3.25
C VAL A 22 5.01 -1.39 -4.42
N LEU A 23 4.57 -2.06 -5.48
CA LEU A 23 3.87 -1.46 -6.60
C LEU A 23 2.38 -1.38 -6.28
N VAL A 24 1.78 -0.21 -6.52
CA VAL A 24 0.35 0.02 -6.34
C VAL A 24 -0.24 0.47 -7.68
N GLU A 25 -1.07 -0.39 -8.26
CA GLU A 25 -1.78 -0.14 -9.51
C GLU A 25 -3.27 0.02 -9.24
N ILE A 26 -3.90 0.92 -9.99
CA ILE A 26 -5.35 1.07 -9.94
C ILE A 26 -5.94 0.16 -11.02
N GLU A 27 -6.73 -0.84 -10.64
CA GLU A 27 -7.38 -1.67 -11.64
C GLU A 27 -8.58 -0.91 -12.26
N PRO A 28 -8.58 -0.72 -13.60
CA PRO A 28 -9.72 -0.11 -14.28
C PRO A 28 -10.93 -1.06 -14.21
N ARG A 29 -12.10 -0.48 -14.00
CA ARG A 29 -13.36 -1.19 -13.80
C ARG A 29 -13.60 -2.15 -14.97
N ARG A 30 -13.97 -3.42 -14.69
CA ARG A 30 -14.50 -4.31 -15.73
C ARG A 30 -15.77 -3.66 -16.29
N LYS A 31 -15.77 -3.34 -17.59
CA LYS A 31 -16.95 -2.79 -18.29
C LYS A 31 -18.10 -3.78 -18.11
N GLY A 32 -19.23 -3.34 -17.54
CA GLY A 32 -20.47 -4.14 -17.47
C GLY A 32 -21.02 -4.46 -16.09
N LEU A 33 -20.37 -4.11 -14.97
CA LEU A 33 -20.97 -4.25 -13.64
C LEU A 33 -21.50 -2.90 -13.12
N PRO A 34 -22.83 -2.67 -13.13
CA PRO A 34 -23.39 -1.33 -12.89
C PRO A 34 -23.24 -0.80 -11.45
N PHE A 35 -22.99 -1.64 -10.43
CA PHE A 35 -23.10 -1.20 -9.02
C PHE A 35 -21.94 -1.56 -8.07
N LEU A 36 -20.80 -2.05 -8.57
CA LEU A 36 -19.62 -2.22 -7.70
C LEU A 36 -18.93 -0.85 -7.53
N LYS A 37 -19.15 -0.24 -6.37
CA LYS A 37 -18.85 1.17 -6.04
C LYS A 37 -17.38 1.44 -5.64
N HIS A 38 -16.62 0.39 -5.33
CA HIS A 38 -15.26 0.55 -4.81
C HIS A 38 -14.23 0.36 -5.91
N VAL A 39 -13.26 1.27 -5.94
CA VAL A 39 -12.05 1.15 -6.76
C VAL A 39 -11.13 0.18 -6.04
N GLU A 40 -10.76 -0.90 -6.72
CA GLU A 40 -9.78 -1.87 -6.25
C GLU A 40 -8.38 -1.46 -6.72
N TYR A 41 -7.45 -1.48 -5.78
CA TYR A 41 -6.03 -1.29 -6.00
C TYR A 41 -5.37 -2.65 -5.97
N ARG A 42 -4.61 -2.95 -7.02
CA ARG A 42 -3.72 -4.10 -7.06
C ARG A 42 -2.39 -3.70 -6.45
N ILE A 43 -1.99 -4.44 -5.43
CA ILE A 43 -0.75 -4.22 -4.70
C ILE A 43 0.16 -5.42 -4.96
N VAL A 44 1.39 -5.17 -5.40
CA VAL A 44 2.38 -6.21 -5.68
C VAL A 44 3.68 -5.88 -4.97
N SER A 45 4.07 -6.75 -4.03
CA SER A 45 5.41 -6.74 -3.45
C SER A 45 6.43 -7.19 -4.49
N LYS A 46 7.56 -6.48 -4.61
CA LYS A 46 8.65 -6.86 -5.53
C LYS A 46 9.38 -8.10 -5.03
N CYS A 47 9.54 -8.27 -3.72
CA CYS A 47 10.19 -9.43 -3.12
C CYS A 47 9.32 -10.70 -3.19
N PHE A 48 8.04 -10.59 -2.83
CA PHE A 48 7.14 -11.75 -2.76
C PHE A 48 6.42 -12.04 -4.07
N GLN A 49 6.27 -11.04 -4.95
CA GLN A 49 5.57 -11.15 -6.23
C GLN A 49 4.14 -11.69 -6.14
N ILE A 50 3.51 -11.59 -4.97
CA ILE A 50 2.13 -11.99 -4.73
C ILE A 50 1.23 -10.77 -4.91
N PRO A 51 0.31 -10.76 -5.90
CA PRO A 51 -0.64 -9.69 -6.07
C PRO A 51 -1.79 -9.83 -5.06
N ILE A 52 -2.17 -8.72 -4.42
CA ILE A 52 -3.37 -8.63 -3.59
C ILE A 52 -4.26 -7.47 -4.05
N GLN A 53 -5.55 -7.58 -3.79
CA GLN A 53 -6.53 -6.53 -4.07
C GLN A 53 -6.98 -5.87 -2.76
N ARG A 54 -7.00 -4.54 -2.73
CA ARG A 54 -7.45 -3.74 -1.59
C ARG A 54 -8.28 -2.55 -2.04
N THR A 55 -9.15 -2.09 -1.17
CA THR A 55 -10.01 -0.92 -1.40
C THR A 55 -9.34 0.35 -0.89
N TYR A 56 -9.80 1.53 -1.32
CA TYR A 56 -9.31 2.80 -0.79
C TYR A 56 -9.43 2.91 0.75
N SER A 57 -10.50 2.39 1.34
CA SER A 57 -10.72 2.41 2.79
C SER A 57 -9.66 1.63 3.56
N ASP A 58 -9.11 0.56 2.98
CA ASP A 58 -8.01 -0.19 3.61
C ASP A 58 -6.76 0.69 3.77
N PHE A 59 -6.48 1.56 2.77
CA PHE A 59 -5.40 2.53 2.85
C PHE A 59 -5.66 3.62 3.90
N GLU A 60 -6.90 4.12 4.01
CA GLU A 60 -7.27 5.13 5.03
C GLU A 60 -7.04 4.61 6.44
N VAL A 61 -7.51 3.39 6.73
CA VAL A 61 -7.31 2.73 8.03
C VAL A 61 -5.82 2.51 8.30
N PHE A 62 -5.08 1.98 7.32
CA PHE A 62 -3.66 1.71 7.48
C PHE A 62 -2.84 2.98 7.72
N HIS A 63 -3.13 4.07 6.99
CA HIS A 63 -2.49 5.36 7.19
C HIS A 63 -2.73 5.92 8.60
N GLY A 64 -3.96 5.82 9.12
CA GLY A 64 -4.26 6.20 10.50
C GLY A 64 -3.44 5.41 11.53
N LEU A 65 -3.30 4.10 11.34
CA LEU A 65 -2.46 3.24 12.20
C LEU A 65 -0.98 3.64 12.14
N LEU A 66 -0.46 3.99 10.95
CA LEU A 66 0.92 4.45 10.80
C LEU A 66 1.17 5.77 11.55
N LEU A 67 0.26 6.74 11.44
CA LEU A 67 0.37 8.00 12.16
C LEU A 67 0.38 7.79 13.68
N GLN A 68 -0.51 6.94 14.19
CA GLN A 68 -0.58 6.64 15.62
C GLN A 68 0.67 5.93 16.13
N LYS A 69 1.22 4.99 15.34
CA LYS A 69 2.37 4.18 15.75
C LYS A 69 3.70 4.91 15.59
N PHE A 70 3.81 5.80 14.60
CA PHE A 70 5.07 6.44 14.20
C PHE A 70 4.97 7.97 14.19
N ILE A 71 4.58 8.54 15.32
CA ILE A 71 4.31 9.97 15.57
C ILE A 71 5.38 10.99 15.14
N TYR A 72 6.63 10.56 14.90
CA TYR A 72 7.73 11.43 14.44
C TYR A 72 8.42 10.92 13.17
N ARG A 73 7.77 10.02 12.41
CA ARG A 73 8.28 9.53 11.13
C ARG A 73 7.41 10.05 10.00
N MET A 74 8.03 10.25 8.85
CA MET A 74 7.28 10.53 7.62
C MET A 74 6.42 9.32 7.28
N VAL A 75 5.12 9.55 7.12
CA VAL A 75 4.16 8.56 6.64
C VAL A 75 3.88 8.84 5.16
N PRO A 76 3.92 7.82 4.28
CA PRO A 76 3.61 8.01 2.86
C PRO A 76 2.19 8.57 2.65
N PRO A 77 1.99 9.44 1.65
CA PRO A 77 0.65 9.93 1.33
C PRO A 77 -0.26 8.79 0.86
N LEU A 78 -1.56 8.96 1.07
CA LEU A 78 -2.57 8.04 0.54
C LEU A 78 -2.52 7.99 -1.00
N PRO A 79 -2.85 6.83 -1.62
CA PRO A 79 -3.00 6.74 -3.06
C PRO A 79 -4.13 7.68 -3.54
N PRO A 80 -4.14 8.13 -4.81
CA PRO A 80 -5.14 9.07 -5.28
C PRO A 80 -6.54 8.47 -5.24
N LYS A 81 -7.45 9.10 -4.47
CA LYS A 81 -8.85 8.70 -4.41
C LYS A 81 -9.48 8.91 -5.77
N ARG A 82 -9.79 7.81 -6.46
CA ARG A 82 -10.63 7.86 -7.66
C ARG A 82 -12.07 8.20 -7.25
N ILE A 83 -12.36 9.49 -7.20
CA ILE A 83 -13.73 9.98 -7.18
C ILE A 83 -14.28 9.68 -8.57
N LEU A 84 -15.29 8.81 -8.69
CA LEU A 84 -16.11 8.82 -9.89
C LEU A 84 -16.72 10.22 -9.97
N LYS A 85 -16.21 11.07 -10.87
CA LYS A 85 -16.94 12.28 -11.26
C LYS A 85 -18.31 11.80 -11.75
N GLY A 86 -19.33 12.03 -10.93
CA GLY A 86 -20.71 11.78 -11.33
C GLY A 86 -21.08 12.78 -12.40
N GLY A 87 -21.53 12.27 -13.55
CA GLY A 87 -22.34 12.98 -14.54
C GLY A 87 -21.65 14.14 -15.25
N GLU A 88 -21.11 13.88 -16.43
CA GLU A 88 -21.34 14.78 -17.56
C GLU A 88 -22.37 14.08 -18.44
N ILE A 89 -23.51 14.75 -18.62
CA ILE A 89 -24.65 14.37 -19.48
C ILE A 89 -24.22 14.55 -20.93
#